data_AF-A0A7C6J0S4-F1
#
_entry.id   AF-A0A7C6J0S4-F1
#
_cell.length_a   1.000
_cell.length_b   1.000
_cell.length_c   1.000
_cell.angle_alpha   90.00
_cell.angle_beta   90.00
_cell.angle_gamma   90.00
#
_symmetry.space_group_name_H-M   'P 1'
#
loop_
_entity.id
_entity.type
_entity.pdbx_description
1 polymer ?
#
loop_
_entity_poly.entity_id
_entity_poly.type
_entity_poly.pdbx_seq_one_letter_code
_entity_poly.pdbx_strand_id
1 'polypeptide(L)'
;MGDFDLYKSRMSAYGKTIREGRINATTNIIKSTFADSPSYFDVTINDAETTTGVQIVDDTSTINQVNQNDKIILMQPGDVLSAGYIINYLDKKWLCVACELFNNIYYKGKITKCNNTLTLNQSGILYQVPCCVESAVRLYQLGVEESKYVTEPSTTVVVRVANNETTQLIKRNDKYKLSTQTYEVIDKNDDIEPGLIVLKMEFCAEQQVLPTYTINILNGNDLSIIVGNTLTLNAEVLADDNIISPTPPLIYESSNDEIATVENGIITSVAVGECIITVSLESNPTVTVNIDLSVEEIV
;
A
#
# COMPACT_ATOMS: atom_id res chain seq x y z
N MET A 1 30.23 -2.12 -46.23
CA MET A 1 29.93 -2.53 -44.85
C MET A 1 29.10 -1.43 -44.16
N GLY A 2 28.07 -0.89 -44.84
CA GLY A 2 27.38 0.36 -44.44
C GLY A 2 25.86 0.25 -44.45
N ASP A 3 25.26 -0.31 -45.51
CA ASP A 3 23.80 -0.35 -45.63
C ASP A 3 23.12 -1.43 -44.77
N PHE A 4 23.78 -2.57 -44.55
CA PHE A 4 23.21 -3.66 -43.76
C PHE A 4 23.20 -3.35 -42.26
N ASP A 5 24.25 -2.66 -41.78
CA ASP A 5 24.33 -2.22 -40.39
C ASP A 5 23.38 -1.04 -40.14
N LEU A 6 23.23 -0.11 -41.10
CA LEU A 6 22.19 0.92 -41.05
C LEU A 6 20.78 0.32 -41.07
N TYR A 7 20.54 -0.71 -41.88
CA TYR A 7 19.27 -1.42 -41.93
C TYR A 7 18.97 -2.12 -40.61
N LYS A 8 19.95 -2.81 -40.01
CA LYS A 8 19.82 -3.42 -38.68
C LYS A 8 19.54 -2.37 -37.60
N SER A 9 20.27 -1.25 -37.59
CA SER A 9 20.04 -0.15 -36.66
C SER A 9 18.66 0.50 -36.84
N ARG A 10 18.17 0.60 -38.09
CA ARG A 10 16.82 1.11 -38.37
C ARG A 10 15.74 0.12 -37.93
N MET A 11 15.93 -1.17 -38.18
CA MET A 11 15.01 -2.21 -37.72
C MET A 11 14.99 -2.35 -36.20
N SER A 12 16.13 -2.14 -35.52
CA SER A 12 16.17 -2.14 -34.06
C SER A 12 15.49 -0.90 -33.46
N ALA A 13 15.59 0.25 -34.12
CA ALA A 13 14.96 1.49 -33.65
C ALA A 13 13.46 1.60 -33.99
N TYR A 14 13.05 1.14 -35.17
CA TYR A 14 11.70 1.36 -35.72
C TYR A 14 10.95 0.06 -36.02
N GLY A 15 11.44 -1.10 -35.59
CA GLY A 15 10.77 -2.38 -35.85
C GLY A 15 10.82 -2.83 -37.31
N LYS A 16 10.14 -3.94 -37.57
CA LYS A 16 10.17 -4.69 -38.84
C LYS A 16 9.09 -4.24 -39.82
N THR A 17 8.02 -3.62 -39.33
CA THR A 17 6.88 -3.16 -40.14
C THR A 17 6.71 -1.64 -40.07
N ILE A 18 6.07 -1.05 -41.09
CA ILE A 18 5.73 0.39 -41.10
C ILE A 18 4.89 0.76 -39.87
N ARG A 19 4.01 -0.14 -39.43
CA ARG A 19 3.17 0.06 -38.23
C ARG A 19 4.03 0.13 -36.97
N GLU A 20 4.96 -0.80 -36.78
CA GLU A 20 5.90 -0.78 -35.65
C GLU A 20 6.75 0.49 -35.65
N GLY A 21 7.21 0.95 -36.82
CA GLY A 21 8.01 2.17 -36.91
C GLY A 21 7.25 3.41 -36.50
N ARG A 22 5.96 3.47 -36.82
CA ARG A 22 5.08 4.54 -36.35
C ARG A 22 4.82 4.45 -34.85
N ILE A 23 4.57 3.26 -34.33
CA ILE A 23 4.40 3.05 -32.88
C ILE A 23 5.65 3.51 -32.13
N ASN A 24 6.84 3.06 -32.52
CA ASN A 24 8.10 3.43 -31.87
C ASN A 24 8.38 4.94 -31.96
N ALA A 25 8.14 5.55 -33.12
CA ALA A 25 8.29 6.99 -33.27
C ALA A 25 7.34 7.76 -32.34
N THR A 26 6.06 7.39 -32.28
CA THR A 26 5.09 7.99 -31.37
C THR A 26 5.46 7.75 -29.90
N THR A 27 5.89 6.54 -29.54
CA THR A 27 6.39 6.19 -28.21
C THR A 27 7.52 7.13 -27.79
N ASN A 28 8.52 7.34 -28.67
CA ASN A 28 9.65 8.20 -28.37
C ASN A 28 9.24 9.67 -28.20
N ILE A 29 8.32 10.16 -29.04
CA ILE A 29 7.78 11.52 -28.92
C ILE A 29 7.07 11.68 -27.56
N ILE A 30 6.15 10.77 -27.23
CA ILE A 30 5.43 10.82 -25.96
C ILE A 30 6.41 10.79 -24.79
N LYS A 31 7.37 9.85 -24.78
CA LYS A 31 8.41 9.80 -23.73
C LYS A 31 9.16 11.12 -23.57
N SER A 32 9.54 11.75 -24.68
CA SER A 32 10.35 12.97 -24.65
C SER A 32 9.62 14.19 -24.10
N THR A 33 8.29 14.23 -24.19
CA THR A 33 7.46 15.36 -23.74
C THR A 33 6.55 15.02 -22.57
N PHE A 34 6.65 13.79 -22.02
CA PHE A 34 5.70 13.30 -21.02
C PHE A 34 5.77 14.13 -19.73
N ALA A 35 6.98 14.48 -19.30
CA ALA A 35 7.20 15.28 -18.09
C ALA A 35 6.87 16.77 -18.26
N ASP A 36 6.75 17.26 -19.50
CA ASP A 36 6.46 18.68 -19.77
C ASP A 36 4.99 19.06 -19.50
N SER A 37 4.12 18.05 -19.30
CA SER A 37 2.70 18.27 -19.02
C SER A 37 2.49 18.90 -17.64
N PRO A 38 1.63 19.93 -17.48
CA PRO A 38 1.23 20.43 -16.17
C PRO A 38 0.53 19.38 -15.28
N SER A 39 0.08 18.27 -15.89
CA SER A 39 -0.52 17.14 -15.20
C SER A 39 0.49 16.07 -14.80
N TYR A 40 1.79 16.28 -15.01
CA TYR A 40 2.84 15.35 -14.62
C TYR A 40 3.13 15.42 -13.12
N PHE A 41 3.22 14.26 -12.49
CA PHE A 41 3.52 14.10 -11.08
C PHE A 41 4.41 12.87 -10.86
N ASP A 42 5.32 12.97 -9.89
CA ASP A 42 6.00 11.82 -9.32
C ASP A 42 5.11 11.21 -8.23
N VAL A 43 4.79 9.92 -8.36
CA VAL A 43 3.95 9.17 -7.40
C VAL A 43 4.67 7.90 -6.95
N THR A 44 4.34 7.39 -5.77
CA THR A 44 4.74 6.03 -5.38
C THR A 44 3.60 5.07 -5.64
N ILE A 45 3.91 3.87 -6.13
CA ILE A 45 2.93 2.82 -6.43
C ILE A 45 3.17 1.65 -5.48
N ASN A 46 2.12 1.18 -4.81
CA ASN A 46 2.14 0.12 -3.80
C ASN A 46 3.19 0.36 -2.71
N ASP A 47 3.31 1.62 -2.26
CA ASP A 47 4.27 2.06 -1.24
C ASP A 47 5.75 1.73 -1.59
N ALA A 48 6.10 1.63 -2.88
CA ALA A 48 7.47 1.43 -3.34
C ALA A 48 8.42 2.59 -2.94
N GLU A 49 9.69 2.28 -2.69
CA GLU A 49 10.73 3.26 -2.32
C GLU A 49 11.05 4.26 -3.42
N THR A 50 10.82 3.89 -4.68
CA THR A 50 11.08 4.75 -5.85
C THR A 50 9.79 5.37 -6.38
N THR A 51 9.89 6.62 -6.84
CA THR A 51 8.79 7.28 -7.53
C THR A 51 8.68 6.84 -8.99
N THR A 52 7.47 6.95 -9.54
CA THR A 52 7.13 6.74 -10.95
C THR A 52 6.50 8.02 -11.49
N GLY A 53 7.00 8.52 -12.61
CA GLY A 53 6.45 9.68 -13.29
C GLY A 53 5.17 9.33 -14.05
N VAL A 54 4.05 9.97 -13.68
CA VAL A 54 2.73 9.73 -14.27
C VAL A 54 2.06 11.04 -14.65
N GLN A 55 1.09 10.99 -15.55
CA GLN A 55 0.17 12.12 -15.74
C GLN A 55 -1.18 11.81 -15.12
N ILE A 56 -1.72 12.73 -14.32
CA ILE A 56 -3.01 12.57 -13.65
C ILE A 56 -3.94 13.72 -14.05
N VAL A 57 -5.10 13.38 -14.60
CA VAL A 57 -6.14 14.32 -15.03
C VAL A 57 -7.49 13.95 -14.43
N ASP A 58 -8.41 14.91 -14.36
CA ASP A 58 -9.76 14.65 -13.84
C ASP A 58 -10.55 13.73 -14.79
N ASP A 59 -11.33 12.81 -14.22
CA ASP A 59 -12.26 11.93 -14.94
C ASP A 59 -13.61 12.64 -15.15
N THR A 60 -13.60 13.82 -15.79
CA THR A 60 -14.85 14.55 -16.10
C THR A 60 -14.79 15.24 -17.46
N SER A 61 -15.94 15.24 -18.15
CA SER A 61 -16.16 16.02 -19.37
C SER A 61 -16.83 17.38 -19.10
N THR A 62 -17.25 17.66 -17.86
CA THR A 62 -17.94 18.92 -17.50
C THR A 62 -17.53 19.45 -16.12
N ILE A 63 -17.35 20.77 -16.04
CA ILE A 63 -16.90 21.52 -14.85
C ILE A 63 -17.90 21.43 -13.67
N ASN A 64 -19.15 21.05 -13.92
CA ASN A 64 -20.25 21.11 -12.93
C ASN A 64 -20.63 19.75 -12.33
N GLN A 65 -20.06 18.64 -12.81
CA GLN A 65 -20.16 17.32 -12.19
C GLN A 65 -18.76 16.89 -11.78
N VAL A 66 -18.20 17.55 -10.77
CA VAL A 66 -16.87 17.19 -10.27
C VAL A 66 -16.99 15.90 -9.47
N ASN A 67 -16.89 14.77 -10.14
CA ASN A 67 -16.56 13.53 -9.47
C ASN A 67 -15.10 13.65 -9.00
N GLN A 68 -14.88 14.38 -7.90
CA GLN A 68 -13.55 14.68 -7.35
C GLN A 68 -12.77 13.45 -6.92
N ASN A 69 -13.40 12.29 -6.96
CA ASN A 69 -12.87 11.06 -6.42
C ASN A 69 -12.47 10.07 -7.49
N ASP A 70 -12.75 10.33 -8.77
CA ASP A 70 -12.24 9.55 -9.88
C ASP A 70 -11.29 10.41 -10.71
N LYS A 71 -10.17 9.83 -11.13
CA LYS A 71 -9.18 10.46 -12.00
C LYS A 71 -8.71 9.47 -13.04
N ILE A 72 -8.16 10.00 -14.12
CA ILE A 72 -7.45 9.22 -15.13
C ILE A 72 -5.96 9.34 -14.88
N ILE A 73 -5.28 8.20 -14.81
CA ILE A 73 -3.82 8.10 -14.76
C ILE A 73 -3.30 7.62 -16.12
N LEU A 74 -2.23 8.25 -16.57
CA LEU A 74 -1.46 7.84 -17.73
C LEU A 74 -0.06 7.47 -17.25
N MET A 75 0.41 6.29 -17.63
CA MET A 75 1.78 5.87 -17.37
C MET A 75 2.70 6.38 -18.48
N GLN A 76 3.98 6.55 -18.17
CA GLN A 76 4.97 6.75 -19.22
C GLN A 76 5.10 5.47 -20.07
N PRO A 77 5.39 5.58 -21.38
CA PRO A 77 5.52 4.37 -22.20
C PRO A 77 6.62 3.42 -21.69
N GLY A 78 6.27 2.15 -21.49
CA GLY A 78 7.16 1.13 -20.94
C GLY A 78 6.91 0.81 -19.45
N ASP A 79 6.26 1.70 -18.71
CA ASP A 79 5.83 1.42 -17.34
C ASP A 79 4.52 0.64 -17.35
N VAL A 80 4.26 -0.11 -16.28
CA VAL A 80 3.12 -1.01 -16.15
C VAL A 80 2.12 -0.46 -15.14
N LEU A 81 0.83 -0.65 -15.42
CA LEU A 81 -0.27 -0.42 -14.48
C LEU A 81 -1.15 -1.66 -14.43
N SER A 82 -1.71 -1.94 -13.25
CA SER A 82 -2.69 -3.00 -13.07
C SER A 82 -3.77 -2.56 -12.11
N ALA A 83 -4.99 -3.06 -12.31
CA ALA A 83 -6.06 -2.90 -11.33
C ALA A 83 -5.61 -3.51 -9.98
N GLY A 84 -5.99 -2.86 -8.89
CA GLY A 84 -5.50 -3.18 -7.55
C GLY A 84 -4.29 -2.39 -7.09
N TYR A 85 -3.57 -1.69 -7.98
CA TYR A 85 -2.45 -0.86 -7.56
C TYR A 85 -2.94 0.32 -6.70
N ILE A 86 -2.18 0.62 -5.64
CA ILE A 86 -2.38 1.78 -4.78
C ILE A 86 -1.40 2.88 -5.17
N ILE A 87 -1.92 4.02 -5.60
CA ILE A 87 -1.15 5.18 -6.04
C ILE A 87 -1.19 6.22 -4.93
N ASN A 88 -0.03 6.64 -4.42
CA ASN A 88 0.07 7.78 -3.50
C ASN A 88 0.25 9.06 -4.31
N TYR A 89 -0.78 9.90 -4.33
CA TYR A 89 -0.82 11.14 -5.10
C TYR A 89 -1.40 12.27 -4.25
N LEU A 90 -0.62 13.35 -4.07
CA LEU A 90 -0.94 14.51 -3.22
C LEU A 90 -1.38 14.09 -1.80
N ASP A 91 -0.53 13.29 -1.14
CA ASP A 91 -0.71 12.77 0.22
C ASP A 91 -2.01 11.98 0.43
N LYS A 92 -2.57 11.45 -0.66
CA LYS A 92 -3.78 10.62 -0.66
C LYS A 92 -3.52 9.31 -1.37
N LYS A 93 -4.11 8.23 -0.85
CA LYS A 93 -4.09 6.92 -1.50
C LYS A 93 -5.24 6.82 -2.52
N TRP A 94 -4.93 6.31 -3.71
CA TRP A 94 -5.88 6.09 -4.80
C TRP A 94 -5.77 4.64 -5.29
N LEU A 95 -6.90 3.96 -5.43
CA LEU A 95 -6.97 2.60 -5.94
C LEU A 95 -7.15 2.62 -7.46
N CYS A 96 -6.28 1.95 -8.21
CA CYS A 96 -6.50 1.70 -9.63
C CYS A 96 -7.62 0.68 -9.79
N VAL A 97 -8.78 1.13 -10.27
CA VAL A 97 -9.97 0.29 -10.40
C VAL A 97 -10.09 -0.35 -11.79
N ALA A 98 -9.47 0.26 -12.80
CA ALA A 98 -9.42 -0.29 -14.15
C ALA A 98 -8.21 0.25 -14.90
N CYS A 99 -7.64 -0.54 -15.79
CA CYS A 99 -6.57 -0.08 -16.68
C CYS A 99 -6.55 -0.87 -17.98
N GLU A 100 -6.02 -0.24 -19.02
CA GLU A 100 -5.78 -0.85 -20.32
C GLU A 100 -4.46 -0.35 -20.92
N LEU A 101 -3.83 -1.19 -21.74
CA LEU A 101 -2.70 -0.78 -22.55
C LEU A 101 -3.23 0.00 -23.77
N PHE A 102 -3.16 1.32 -23.71
CA PHE A 102 -3.71 2.19 -24.74
C PHE A 102 -2.84 2.18 -25.99
N ASN A 103 -3.42 1.76 -27.12
CA ASN A 103 -2.77 1.68 -28.43
C ASN A 103 -1.44 0.89 -28.47
N ASN A 104 -1.19 0.00 -27.50
CA ASN A 104 0.10 -0.69 -27.31
C ASN A 104 1.29 0.23 -27.04
N ILE A 105 1.05 1.42 -26.48
CA ILE A 105 2.11 2.41 -26.21
C ILE A 105 2.33 2.58 -24.70
N TYR A 106 1.27 2.92 -23.97
CA TYR A 106 1.34 3.20 -22.54
C TYR A 106 0.05 2.77 -21.86
N TYR A 107 0.11 2.52 -20.54
CA TYR A 107 -1.09 2.19 -19.78
C TYR A 107 -1.90 3.45 -19.43
N LYS A 108 -3.21 3.35 -19.64
CA LYS A 108 -4.20 4.31 -19.18
C LYS A 108 -5.07 3.62 -18.14
N GLY A 109 -5.34 4.27 -17.02
CA GLY A 109 -6.20 3.72 -15.98
C GLY A 109 -7.17 4.72 -15.39
N LYS A 110 -8.21 4.19 -14.77
CA LYS A 110 -9.10 4.92 -13.86
C LYS A 110 -8.66 4.62 -12.44
N ILE A 111 -8.38 5.67 -11.67
CA ILE A 111 -8.05 5.59 -10.25
C ILE A 111 -9.17 6.25 -9.45
N THR A 112 -9.52 5.63 -8.33
CA THR A 112 -10.56 6.10 -7.42
C THR A 112 -9.93 6.38 -6.06
N LYS A 113 -10.24 7.52 -5.46
CA LYS A 113 -9.70 7.93 -4.16
C LYS A 113 -10.11 6.95 -3.07
N CYS A 114 -9.17 6.48 -2.27
CA CYS A 114 -9.48 5.73 -1.06
C CYS A 114 -10.05 6.71 -0.02
N ASN A 115 -11.32 6.54 0.33
CA ASN A 115 -12.03 7.40 1.28
C ASN A 115 -12.06 6.84 2.70
N ASN A 116 -11.61 5.60 2.89
CA ASN A 116 -11.54 4.94 4.19
C ASN A 116 -10.40 3.93 4.24
N THR A 117 -10.12 3.46 5.44
CA THR A 117 -9.19 2.38 5.73
C THR A 117 -9.95 1.25 6.42
N LEU A 118 -9.78 0.04 5.92
CA LEU A 118 -10.30 -1.20 6.48
C LEU A 118 -9.21 -1.82 7.37
N THR A 119 -9.50 -1.99 8.66
CA THR A 119 -8.60 -2.66 9.59
C THR A 119 -8.96 -4.14 9.66
N LEU A 120 -8.12 -4.97 9.05
CA LEU A 120 -8.23 -6.42 9.06
C LEU A 120 -7.52 -6.99 10.28
N ASN A 121 -8.14 -7.94 10.97
CA ASN A 121 -7.45 -8.79 11.94
C ASN A 121 -7.36 -10.20 11.36
N GLN A 122 -6.16 -10.65 11.02
CA GLN A 122 -5.92 -11.98 10.47
C GLN A 122 -4.88 -12.70 11.31
N SER A 123 -5.30 -13.77 11.99
CA SER A 123 -4.44 -14.56 12.89
C SER A 123 -3.73 -13.70 13.95
N GLY A 124 -4.37 -12.63 14.41
CA GLY A 124 -3.76 -11.67 15.32
C GLY A 124 -2.75 -10.74 14.66
N ILE A 125 -2.84 -10.47 13.37
CA ILE A 125 -2.08 -9.38 12.77
C ILE A 125 -3.07 -8.35 12.26
N LEU A 126 -2.87 -7.11 12.68
CA LEU A 126 -3.68 -5.98 12.24
C LEU A 126 -3.09 -5.37 10.99
N TYR A 127 -3.86 -5.39 9.91
CA TYR A 127 -3.49 -4.79 8.62
C TYR A 127 -4.38 -3.60 8.31
N GLN A 128 -3.77 -2.49 7.90
CA GLN A 128 -4.47 -1.27 7.48
C GLN A 128 -4.57 -1.25 5.95
N VAL A 129 -5.76 -1.54 5.42
CA VAL A 129 -5.98 -1.64 3.97
C VAL A 129 -6.73 -0.40 3.47
N PRO A 130 -6.11 0.44 2.62
CA PRO A 130 -6.83 1.55 2.00
C PRO A 130 -7.93 1.02 1.07
N CYS A 131 -9.12 1.61 1.15
CA CYS A 131 -10.30 1.10 0.46
C CYS A 131 -11.19 2.22 -0.11
N CYS A 132 -11.97 1.86 -1.14
CA CYS A 132 -13.00 2.72 -1.72
C CYS A 132 -14.37 2.21 -1.26
N VAL A 133 -15.12 3.04 -0.53
CA VAL A 133 -16.42 2.70 0.06
C VAL A 133 -17.55 3.44 -0.65
N GLU A 134 -18.52 2.69 -1.16
CA GLU A 134 -19.71 3.14 -1.86
C GLU A 134 -21.00 2.68 -1.14
N SER A 135 -22.11 3.40 -1.31
CA SER A 135 -23.41 2.96 -0.77
C SER A 135 -24.03 1.87 -1.64
N ALA A 136 -24.44 0.74 -1.03
CA ALA A 136 -25.07 -0.37 -1.75
C ALA A 136 -26.41 -0.01 -2.43
N VAL A 137 -27.13 1.01 -1.92
CA VAL A 137 -28.47 1.38 -2.42
C VAL A 137 -28.41 1.93 -3.86
N ARG A 138 -27.28 2.48 -4.31
CA ARG A 138 -27.16 3.11 -5.63
C ARG A 138 -26.66 2.20 -6.74
N LEU A 139 -25.95 1.11 -6.44
CA LEU A 139 -25.48 0.15 -7.46
C LEU A 139 -26.64 -0.62 -8.12
N TYR A 140 -27.75 -0.83 -7.40
CA TYR A 140 -28.91 -1.59 -7.91
C TYR A 140 -30.04 -0.73 -8.49
N GLN A 141 -29.99 0.60 -8.33
CA GLN A 141 -30.92 1.52 -8.99
C GLN A 141 -30.29 2.05 -10.28
N LEU A 142 -30.54 1.33 -11.38
CA LEU A 142 -30.61 1.84 -12.76
C LEU A 142 -29.43 2.69 -13.24
N GLY A 143 -28.46 2.07 -13.92
CA GLY A 143 -27.78 2.61 -15.12
C GLY A 143 -27.40 4.10 -15.17
N VAL A 144 -26.98 4.72 -14.06
CA VAL A 144 -26.54 6.12 -14.01
C VAL A 144 -25.08 6.18 -13.58
N GLU A 145 -24.24 6.74 -14.46
CA GLU A 145 -22.81 7.00 -14.28
C GLU A 145 -22.53 8.13 -13.25
N GLU A 146 -22.86 7.95 -11.97
CA GLU A 146 -22.41 8.90 -10.93
C GLU A 146 -21.91 8.21 -9.65
N SER A 147 -20.58 8.28 -9.43
CA SER A 147 -19.89 7.92 -8.19
C SER A 147 -20.17 8.97 -7.10
N LYS A 148 -21.35 8.94 -6.46
CA LYS A 148 -21.64 9.77 -5.29
C LYS A 148 -21.37 9.00 -3.99
N TYR A 149 -20.35 9.46 -3.27
CA TYR A 149 -19.89 8.95 -1.98
C TYR A 149 -20.97 9.00 -0.90
N VAL A 150 -20.83 8.13 0.10
CA VAL A 150 -21.72 8.01 1.26
C VAL A 150 -21.63 9.29 2.11
N THR A 151 -22.72 10.08 2.19
CA THR A 151 -22.86 11.20 3.15
C THR A 151 -23.71 10.86 4.37
N GLU A 152 -24.33 9.68 4.44
CA GLU A 152 -25.20 9.24 5.54
C GLU A 152 -24.99 7.74 5.84
N PRO A 153 -25.18 7.28 7.08
CA PRO A 153 -24.90 5.90 7.45
C PRO A 153 -25.89 4.95 6.77
N SER A 154 -25.51 4.39 5.62
CA SER A 154 -26.17 3.21 5.08
C SER A 154 -25.71 2.01 5.88
N THR A 155 -26.66 1.21 6.37
CA THR A 155 -26.36 -0.04 7.08
C THR A 155 -25.50 -0.96 6.21
N THR A 156 -25.75 -0.98 4.90
CA THR A 156 -24.94 -1.75 3.94
C THR A 156 -24.02 -0.84 3.12
N VAL A 157 -22.77 -1.26 2.97
CA VAL A 157 -21.76 -0.62 2.13
C VAL A 157 -21.14 -1.62 1.16
N VAL A 158 -20.62 -1.12 0.04
CA VAL A 158 -19.78 -1.87 -0.88
C VAL A 158 -18.36 -1.33 -0.75
N VAL A 159 -17.40 -2.20 -0.50
CA VAL A 159 -16.00 -1.83 -0.27
C VAL A 159 -15.13 -2.49 -1.33
N ARG A 160 -14.40 -1.69 -2.11
CA ARG A 160 -13.37 -2.17 -3.03
C ARG A 160 -12.00 -2.06 -2.38
N VAL A 161 -11.24 -3.15 -2.43
CA VAL A 161 -9.84 -3.22 -1.99
C VAL A 161 -8.99 -3.86 -3.07
N ALA A 162 -7.69 -3.61 -3.02
CA ALA A 162 -6.72 -4.33 -3.84
C ALA A 162 -6.80 -5.85 -3.57
N ASN A 163 -6.68 -6.67 -4.61
CA ASN A 163 -6.56 -8.12 -4.48
C ASN A 163 -5.09 -8.49 -4.24
N ASN A 164 -4.76 -8.84 -2.98
CA ASN A 164 -3.42 -9.23 -2.56
C ASN A 164 -3.48 -10.35 -1.51
N GLU A 165 -2.31 -10.81 -1.07
CA GLU A 165 -2.16 -11.93 -0.13
C GLU A 165 -2.97 -11.72 1.17
N THR A 166 -3.01 -10.49 1.69
CA THR A 166 -3.76 -10.14 2.89
C THR A 166 -5.26 -10.11 2.62
N THR A 167 -5.73 -9.34 1.62
CA THR A 167 -7.17 -9.15 1.39
C THR A 167 -7.86 -10.41 0.89
N GLN A 168 -7.13 -11.35 0.28
CA GLN A 168 -7.66 -12.64 -0.12
C GLN A 168 -8.13 -13.52 1.03
N LEU A 169 -7.54 -13.35 2.22
CA LEU A 169 -7.86 -14.11 3.42
C LEU A 169 -9.17 -13.69 4.09
N ILE A 170 -9.80 -12.59 3.63
CA ILE A 170 -11.12 -12.14 4.07
C ILE A 170 -12.17 -13.22 3.73
N LYS A 171 -13.01 -13.57 4.71
CA LYS A 171 -14.10 -14.53 4.56
C LYS A 171 -15.46 -13.90 4.87
N ARG A 172 -16.51 -14.56 4.40
CA ARG A 172 -17.89 -14.21 4.78
C ARG A 172 -18.08 -14.42 6.29
N ASN A 173 -18.88 -13.55 6.89
CA ASN A 173 -19.14 -13.41 8.32
C ASN A 173 -17.95 -12.89 9.15
N ASP A 174 -16.81 -12.57 8.54
CA ASP A 174 -15.75 -11.87 9.25
C ASP A 174 -16.21 -10.45 9.61
N LYS A 175 -15.80 -9.98 10.79
CA LYS A 175 -16.11 -8.64 11.30
C LYS A 175 -14.86 -7.80 11.32
N TYR A 176 -14.90 -6.68 10.61
CA TYR A 176 -13.76 -5.78 10.47
C TYR A 176 -14.16 -4.35 10.80
N LYS A 177 -13.20 -3.59 11.30
CA LYS A 177 -13.40 -2.17 11.55
C LYS A 177 -13.19 -1.40 10.26
N LEU A 178 -14.20 -0.63 9.86
CA LEU A 178 -14.14 0.33 8.77
C LEU A 178 -14.23 1.72 9.40
N SER A 179 -13.13 2.48 9.36
CA SER A 179 -13.00 3.74 10.10
C SER A 179 -13.27 3.56 11.60
N THR A 180 -14.42 4.00 12.12
CA THR A 180 -14.78 3.91 13.54
C THR A 180 -15.78 2.82 13.88
N GLN A 181 -16.43 2.22 12.88
CA GLN A 181 -17.53 1.28 13.07
C GLN A 181 -17.14 -0.13 12.64
N THR A 182 -17.78 -1.15 13.21
CA THR A 182 -17.61 -2.54 12.79
C THR A 182 -18.61 -2.87 11.70
N TYR A 183 -18.14 -3.57 10.67
CA TYR A 183 -18.98 -4.12 9.62
C TYR A 183 -18.69 -5.61 9.45
N GLU A 184 -19.74 -6.39 9.22
CA GLU A 184 -19.67 -7.80 8.90
C GLU A 184 -19.64 -8.00 7.38
N VAL A 185 -18.77 -8.90 6.90
CA VAL A 185 -18.67 -9.26 5.49
C VAL A 185 -19.82 -10.18 5.11
N ILE A 186 -20.79 -9.65 4.40
CA ILE A 186 -21.95 -10.41 3.90
C ILE A 186 -21.60 -11.18 2.64
N ASP A 187 -20.81 -10.55 1.75
CA ASP A 187 -20.36 -11.17 0.52
C ASP A 187 -18.97 -10.70 0.11
N LYS A 188 -18.26 -11.55 -0.64
CA LYS A 188 -16.95 -11.31 -1.22
C LYS A 188 -16.99 -11.74 -2.68
N ASN A 189 -16.58 -10.85 -3.57
CA ASN A 189 -16.44 -11.12 -4.99
C ASN A 189 -15.05 -10.70 -5.47
N ASP A 190 -14.29 -11.63 -6.03
CA ASP A 190 -12.97 -11.44 -6.61
C ASP A 190 -12.89 -11.94 -8.07
N ASP A 191 -14.03 -12.30 -8.66
CA ASP A 191 -14.14 -12.86 -10.01
C ASP A 191 -14.48 -11.79 -11.07
N ILE A 192 -15.24 -10.76 -10.69
CA ILE A 192 -15.81 -9.80 -11.65
C ILE A 192 -14.81 -8.71 -12.05
N GLU A 193 -14.03 -8.21 -11.09
CA GLU A 193 -13.09 -7.10 -11.28
C GLU A 193 -11.66 -7.61 -11.04
N PRO A 194 -10.93 -8.10 -12.08
CA PRO A 194 -9.59 -8.64 -11.90
C PRO A 194 -8.66 -7.66 -11.22
N GLY A 195 -7.92 -8.12 -10.21
CA GLY A 195 -7.02 -7.27 -9.40
C GLY A 195 -7.71 -6.55 -8.24
N LEU A 196 -9.04 -6.66 -8.11
CA LEU A 196 -9.81 -6.10 -7.00
C LEU A 196 -10.58 -7.19 -6.24
N ILE A 197 -10.93 -6.88 -5.00
CA ILE A 197 -11.93 -7.61 -4.23
C ILE A 197 -13.04 -6.64 -3.88
N VAL A 198 -14.27 -7.01 -4.21
CA VAL A 198 -15.49 -6.27 -3.90
C VAL A 198 -16.18 -6.96 -2.73
N LEU A 199 -16.27 -6.26 -1.61
CA LEU A 199 -16.92 -6.74 -0.39
C LEU A 199 -18.27 -6.05 -0.25
N LYS A 200 -19.32 -6.84 -0.01
CA LYS A 200 -20.58 -6.31 0.52
C LYS A 200 -20.54 -6.45 2.03
N MET A 201 -20.62 -5.35 2.75
CA MET A 201 -20.53 -5.34 4.21
C MET A 201 -21.75 -4.67 4.84
N GLU A 202 -22.14 -5.11 6.03
CA GLU A 202 -23.26 -4.55 6.79
C GLU A 202 -22.83 -4.15 8.20
N PHE A 203 -23.33 -3.02 8.67
CA PHE A 203 -23.03 -2.47 9.99
C PHE A 203 -23.37 -3.51 11.07
N CYS A 204 -22.43 -3.70 11.99
CA CYS A 204 -22.56 -4.58 13.13
C CYS A 204 -22.29 -3.81 14.41
N ALA A 205 -23.21 -3.87 15.37
CA ALA A 205 -23.03 -3.23 16.68
C ALA A 205 -21.97 -3.95 17.55
N GLU A 206 -21.69 -5.23 17.27
CA GLU A 206 -20.66 -5.98 17.96
C GLU A 206 -19.27 -5.48 17.54
N GLN A 207 -18.38 -5.27 18.52
CA GLN A 207 -17.01 -4.89 18.23
C GLN A 207 -16.23 -6.07 17.66
N GLN A 208 -15.29 -5.78 16.76
CA GLN A 208 -14.31 -6.75 16.33
C GLN A 208 -13.55 -7.29 17.55
N VAL A 209 -13.49 -8.61 17.69
CA VAL A 209 -12.67 -9.24 18.73
C VAL A 209 -11.21 -9.14 18.28
N LEU A 210 -10.44 -8.36 19.02
CA LEU A 210 -9.00 -8.22 18.83
C LEU A 210 -8.30 -9.06 19.88
N PRO A 211 -7.23 -9.80 19.53
CA PRO A 211 -6.47 -10.56 20.51
C PRO A 211 -5.71 -9.59 21.43
N THR A 212 -5.32 -10.10 22.59
CA THR A 212 -4.39 -9.41 23.47
C THR A 212 -2.96 -9.70 22.99
N TYR A 213 -2.22 -8.64 22.71
CA TYR A 213 -0.85 -8.74 22.22
C TYR A 213 0.15 -8.64 23.36
N THR A 214 1.20 -9.47 23.30
CA THR A 214 2.39 -9.38 24.16
C THR A 214 3.65 -9.52 23.30
N ILE A 215 4.70 -8.77 23.64
CA ILE A 215 6.01 -8.87 22.99
C ILE A 215 6.97 -9.51 24.00
N ASN A 216 7.64 -10.60 23.61
CA ASN A 216 8.69 -11.22 24.41
C ASN A 216 10.05 -10.98 23.76
N ILE A 217 11.01 -10.51 24.56
CA ILE A 217 12.41 -10.40 24.14
C ILE A 217 13.14 -11.69 24.52
N LEU A 218 13.81 -12.30 23.53
CA LEU A 218 14.47 -13.60 23.68
C LEU A 218 15.93 -13.48 24.13
N ASN A 219 16.47 -12.27 24.17
CA ASN A 219 17.87 -12.00 24.53
C ASN A 219 18.12 -12.04 26.06
N GLY A 220 17.07 -12.16 26.88
CA GLY A 220 17.14 -12.08 28.33
C GLY A 220 16.50 -10.79 28.86
N ASN A 221 16.70 -10.52 30.15
CA ASN A 221 16.11 -9.37 30.84
C ASN A 221 16.98 -8.11 30.75
N ASP A 222 18.30 -8.30 30.65
CA ASP A 222 19.29 -7.24 30.62
C ASP A 222 20.28 -7.51 29.49
N LEU A 223 20.64 -6.48 28.73
CA LEU A 223 21.63 -6.57 27.65
C LEU A 223 22.93 -5.89 28.08
N SER A 224 24.06 -6.53 27.77
CA SER A 224 25.38 -5.92 27.85
C SER A 224 26.08 -6.00 26.51
N ILE A 225 26.67 -4.89 26.07
CA ILE A 225 27.40 -4.80 24.82
C ILE A 225 28.66 -3.95 25.00
N ILE A 226 29.72 -4.32 24.31
CA ILE A 226 30.96 -3.56 24.29
C ILE A 226 30.86 -2.42 23.26
N VAL A 227 31.33 -1.22 23.59
CA VAL A 227 31.38 -0.06 22.68
C VAL A 227 31.96 -0.43 21.31
N GLY A 228 31.27 -0.02 20.25
CA GLY A 228 31.66 -0.26 18.86
C GLY A 228 31.15 -1.59 18.29
N ASN A 229 30.55 -2.46 19.11
CA ASN A 229 29.91 -3.68 18.64
C ASN A 229 28.42 -3.46 18.36
N THR A 230 27.85 -4.44 17.65
CA THR A 230 26.41 -4.52 17.36
C THR A 230 25.80 -5.77 17.99
N LEU A 231 24.53 -5.67 18.41
CA LEU A 231 23.74 -6.77 18.95
C LEU A 231 22.38 -6.83 18.25
N THR A 232 21.97 -8.02 17.81
CA THR A 232 20.61 -8.22 17.28
C THR A 232 19.65 -8.55 18.41
N LEU A 233 18.59 -7.75 18.52
CA LEU A 233 17.47 -7.94 19.43
C LEU A 233 16.44 -8.88 18.79
N ASN A 234 16.27 -10.07 19.36
CA ASN A 234 15.30 -11.06 18.92
C ASN A 234 14.04 -10.90 19.75
N ALA A 235 12.91 -10.63 19.08
CA ALA A 235 11.61 -10.51 19.70
C ALA A 235 10.58 -11.42 19.01
N GLU A 236 9.66 -11.96 19.80
CA GLU A 236 8.47 -12.67 19.32
C GLU A 236 7.21 -11.90 19.77
N VAL A 237 6.15 -12.00 18.97
CA VAL A 237 4.84 -11.41 19.29
C VAL A 237 3.86 -12.55 19.50
N LEU A 238 3.10 -12.47 20.58
CA LEU A 238 2.04 -13.40 20.92
C LEU A 238 0.69 -12.71 20.77
N ALA A 239 -0.28 -13.42 20.17
CA ALA A 239 -1.69 -13.08 20.20
C ALA A 239 -2.41 -14.13 21.05
N ASP A 240 -3.04 -13.70 22.14
CA ASP A 240 -3.73 -14.59 23.09
C ASP A 240 -2.85 -15.80 23.48
N ASP A 241 -1.61 -15.52 23.91
CA ASP A 241 -0.58 -16.49 24.30
C ASP A 241 -0.08 -17.43 23.19
N ASN A 242 -0.46 -17.23 21.94
CA ASN A 242 0.05 -17.99 20.80
C ASN A 242 1.06 -17.17 20.00
N ILE A 243 2.24 -17.75 19.75
CA ILE A 243 3.28 -17.13 18.93
C ILE A 243 2.78 -16.92 17.50
N ILE A 244 2.93 -15.71 17.00
CA ILE A 244 2.56 -15.30 15.64
C ILE A 244 3.76 -15.44 14.72
N SER A 245 3.58 -16.14 13.60
CA SER A 245 4.62 -16.33 12.58
C SER A 245 4.07 -16.04 11.17
N PRO A 246 4.73 -15.18 10.36
CA PRO A 246 5.94 -14.41 10.70
C PRO A 246 5.65 -13.36 11.79
N THR A 247 6.69 -12.94 12.51
CA THR A 247 6.59 -11.88 13.52
C THR A 247 6.06 -10.60 12.84
N PRO A 248 4.98 -10.00 13.34
CA PRO A 248 4.49 -8.72 12.85
C PRO A 248 5.59 -7.63 12.90
N PRO A 249 5.51 -6.59 12.07
CA PRO A 249 6.45 -5.47 12.11
C PRO A 249 6.53 -4.82 13.50
N LEU A 250 7.75 -4.56 13.94
CA LEU A 250 8.08 -3.95 15.23
C LEU A 250 8.82 -2.62 15.01
N ILE A 251 8.53 -1.65 15.85
CA ILE A 251 9.23 -0.36 15.91
C ILE A 251 10.18 -0.41 17.11
N TYR A 252 11.41 0.04 16.90
CA TYR A 252 12.45 0.10 17.93
C TYR A 252 12.84 1.55 18.17
N GLU A 253 13.01 1.91 19.43
CA GLU A 253 13.44 3.24 19.86
C GLU A 253 14.47 3.12 20.97
N SER A 254 15.52 3.94 20.91
CA SER A 254 16.48 4.08 22.00
C SER A 254 16.14 5.30 22.84
N SER A 255 16.21 5.17 24.16
CA SER A 255 16.05 6.32 25.05
C SER A 255 17.21 7.32 24.95
N ASN A 256 18.36 6.91 24.39
CA ASN A 256 19.52 7.78 24.20
C ASN A 256 20.41 7.29 23.04
N ASP A 257 20.25 7.90 21.87
CA ASP A 257 21.03 7.62 20.66
C ASP A 257 22.52 7.99 20.79
N GLU A 258 22.92 8.81 21.77
CA GLU A 258 24.35 9.09 22.04
C GLU A 258 25.06 7.90 22.69
N ILE A 259 24.30 6.97 23.31
CA ILE A 259 24.82 5.76 23.97
C ILE A 259 24.69 4.56 23.04
N ALA A 260 23.50 4.33 22.47
CA ALA A 260 23.26 3.27 21.51
C ALA A 260 22.09 3.63 20.59
N THR A 261 22.21 3.27 19.32
CA THR A 261 21.14 3.40 18.32
C THR A 261 20.55 2.03 18.02
N VAL A 262 19.30 1.98 17.56
CA VAL A 262 18.64 0.73 17.15
C VAL A 262 17.93 0.92 15.81
N GLU A 263 18.23 0.06 14.85
CA GLU A 263 17.61 0.09 13.53
C GLU A 263 17.26 -1.33 13.10
N ASN A 264 15.98 -1.57 12.77
CA ASN A 264 15.47 -2.89 12.37
C ASN A 264 15.85 -4.03 13.35
N GLY A 265 15.83 -3.76 14.65
CA GLY A 265 16.22 -4.70 15.70
C GLY A 265 17.74 -4.91 15.86
N ILE A 266 18.57 -4.16 15.14
CA ILE A 266 20.03 -4.17 15.31
C ILE A 266 20.44 -2.98 16.17
N ILE A 267 20.92 -3.28 17.37
CA ILE A 267 21.46 -2.29 18.30
C ILE A 267 22.93 -2.05 17.94
N THR A 268 23.31 -0.78 17.79
CA THR A 268 24.69 -0.35 17.58
C THR A 268 25.13 0.49 18.77
N SER A 269 26.19 0.07 19.46
CA SER A 269 26.74 0.80 20.60
C SER A 269 27.62 1.97 20.14
N VAL A 270 27.42 3.14 20.74
CA VAL A 270 28.08 4.41 20.37
C VAL A 270 29.04 4.85 21.48
N ALA A 271 28.58 4.86 22.73
CA ALA A 271 29.37 5.29 23.89
C ALA A 271 29.02 4.49 25.15
N VAL A 272 29.92 4.47 26.11
CA VAL A 272 29.74 3.83 27.42
C VAL A 272 28.59 4.50 28.16
N GLY A 273 27.69 3.70 28.75
CA GLY A 273 26.55 4.21 29.51
C GLY A 273 25.39 3.22 29.54
N GLU A 274 24.28 3.67 30.09
CA GLU A 274 23.04 2.89 30.17
C GLU A 274 21.95 3.58 29.35
N CYS A 275 21.18 2.81 28.58
CA CYS A 275 19.98 3.28 27.91
C CYS A 275 18.90 2.18 27.89
N ILE A 276 17.68 2.58 27.58
CA ILE A 276 16.54 1.68 27.47
C ILE A 276 16.17 1.54 26.00
N ILE A 277 16.10 0.30 25.52
CA ILE A 277 15.56 0.01 24.20
C ILE A 277 14.09 -0.34 24.37
N THR A 278 13.23 0.42 23.70
CA THR A 278 11.79 0.21 23.66
C THR A 278 11.42 -0.49 22.36
N VAL A 279 10.72 -1.62 22.46
CA VAL A 279 10.16 -2.35 21.32
C VAL A 279 8.66 -2.21 21.37
N SER A 280 8.05 -1.77 20.27
CA SER A 280 6.60 -1.60 20.15
C SER A 280 6.06 -2.28 18.90
N LEU A 281 4.80 -2.71 18.95
CA LEU A 281 4.13 -3.31 17.81
C LEU A 281 3.67 -2.20 16.85
N GLU A 282 4.10 -2.23 15.58
CA GLU A 282 3.78 -1.16 14.61
C GLU A 282 2.28 -0.95 14.46
N SER A 283 1.52 -2.05 14.42
CA SER A 283 0.07 -2.02 14.25
C SER A 283 -0.72 -1.55 15.49
N ASN A 284 -0.09 -1.60 16.67
CA ASN A 284 -0.65 -1.09 17.92
C ASN A 284 0.48 -0.63 18.87
N PRO A 285 0.95 0.63 18.73
CA PRO A 285 2.08 1.15 19.52
C PRO A 285 1.86 1.22 21.03
N THR A 286 0.66 0.91 21.52
CA THR A 286 0.40 0.79 22.97
C THR A 286 0.96 -0.50 23.56
N VAL A 287 1.19 -1.51 22.72
CA VAL A 287 1.84 -2.77 23.10
C VAL A 287 3.33 -2.55 23.03
N THR A 288 3.96 -2.44 24.18
CA THR A 288 5.39 -2.12 24.29
C THR A 288 6.08 -3.02 25.30
N VAL A 289 7.38 -3.24 25.10
CA VAL A 289 8.28 -3.87 26.06
C VAL A 289 9.58 -3.08 26.09
N ASN A 290 10.13 -2.91 27.28
CA ASN A 290 11.39 -2.20 27.50
C ASN A 290 12.45 -3.20 27.93
N ILE A 291 13.68 -2.97 27.47
CA ILE A 291 14.84 -3.71 27.92
C ILE A 291 15.98 -2.75 28.25
N ASP A 292 16.62 -2.99 29.39
CA ASP A 292 17.77 -2.22 29.85
C ASP A 292 19.03 -2.69 29.10
N LEU A 293 19.80 -1.72 28.59
CA LEU A 293 21.05 -1.92 27.87
C LEU A 293 22.19 -1.21 28.60
N SER A 294 23.21 -1.97 28.99
CA SER A 294 24.50 -1.47 29.48
C SER A 294 25.55 -1.56 28.39
N VAL A 295 26.21 -0.44 28.09
CA VAL A 295 27.33 -0.35 27.16
C VAL A 295 28.63 -0.19 27.95
N GLU A 296 29.57 -1.11 27.73
CA GLU A 296 30.83 -1.22 28.50
C GLU A 296 32.08 -1.04 27.62
N GLU A 297 33.21 -0.67 28.23
CA GLU A 297 34.51 -0.61 27.52
C GLU A 297 35.15 -1.98 27.37
N ILE A 298 36.06 -2.12 26.40
CA ILE A 298 36.94 -3.29 26.30
C ILE A 298 37.89 -3.27 27.51
N VAL A 299 37.83 -4.32 28.33
CA VAL A 299 38.76 -4.57 29.44
C VAL A 299 40.10 -5.11 28.94
#